data_AF-F1A4U8-F1
#
_entry.id   AF-F1A4U8-F1
#
_cell.length_a   1.000
_cell.length_b   1.000
_cell.length_c   1.000
_cell.angle_alpha   90.00
_cell.angle_beta   90.00
_cell.angle_gamma   90.00
#
_symmetry.space_group_name_H-M   'P 1'
#
loop_
_entity.id
_entity.type
_entity.pdbx_description
1 polymer ?
#
loop_
_entity_poly.entity_id
_entity_poly.type
_entity_poly.pdbx_seq_one_letter_code
_entity_poly.pdbx_strand_id
1 'polypeptide(L)' 'MEIDIPPGTQPNQILKIKNQGFFNQNTKIRGNYYLKIIVELPRKVSQKQISLLNQFYK' A
#
# COMPACT_ATOMS: atom_id res chain seq x y z
N MET A 1 12.24 7.38 -4.57
CA MET A 1 11.02 7.76 -3.84
C MET A 1 10.73 6.62 -2.91
N GLU A 2 11.08 6.78 -1.65
CA GLU A 2 10.69 5.81 -0.61
C GLU A 2 9.30 6.23 -0.10
N ILE A 3 8.44 5.24 0.11
CA ILE A 3 7.04 5.46 0.49
C ILE A 3 6.77 4.58 1.70
N ASP A 4 6.62 5.22 2.84
CA ASP A 4 6.30 4.53 4.09
C ASP A 4 4.83 4.12 4.07
N ILE A 5 4.58 2.81 4.18
CA ILE A 5 3.24 2.25 4.32
C ILE A 5 2.95 2.15 5.82
N PRO A 6 2.02 2.94 6.37
CA PRO A 6 1.73 2.91 7.79
C PRO A 6 1.15 1.56 8.20
N PRO A 7 1.44 1.08 9.44
CA PRO A 7 0.84 -0.14 9.95
C PRO A 7 -0.69 0.01 9.99
N GLY A 8 -1.40 -1.07 9.67
CA GLY A 8 -2.87 -1.07 9.60
C GLY A 8 -3.46 -0.56 8.28
N THR A 9 -2.64 -0.23 7.28
CA THR A 9 -3.11 0.10 5.92
C THR A 9 -4.01 -0.99 5.37
N GLN A 10 -5.19 -0.59 4.89
CA GLN A 10 -6.22 -1.51 4.43
C GLN A 10 -6.09 -1.82 2.92
N PRO A 11 -6.54 -3.01 2.47
CA PRO A 11 -6.67 -3.30 1.05
C PRO A 11 -7.55 -2.26 0.33
N ASN A 12 -7.18 -1.91 -0.91
CA ASN A 12 -7.83 -0.88 -1.73
C ASN A 12 -7.74 0.56 -1.19
N GLN A 13 -7.05 0.79 -0.08
CA GLN A 13 -6.81 2.14 0.41
C GLN A 13 -6.01 2.95 -0.61
N ILE A 14 -6.36 4.24 -0.75
CA ILE A 14 -5.68 5.17 -1.63
C ILE A 14 -4.79 6.09 -0.81
N LEU A 15 -3.48 6.06 -1.06
CA LEU A 15 -2.52 6.99 -0.46
C LEU A 15 -2.24 8.13 -1.44
N LYS A 16 -2.47 9.36 -0.99
CA LYS A 16 -2.21 10.57 -1.78
C LYS A 16 -0.87 11.18 -1.38
N ILE A 17 0.03 11.29 -2.35
CA ILE A 17 1.32 11.94 -2.18
C ILE A 17 1.30 13.27 -2.92
N LYS A 18 1.39 14.36 -2.14
CA LYS A 18 1.28 15.71 -2.66
C LYS A 18 2.50 16.08 -3.51
N ASN A 19 2.29 16.82 -4.59
CA ASN A 19 3.34 17.37 -5.46
C ASN A 19 4.28 16.33 -6.13
N GLN A 20 3.87 15.06 -6.18
CA GLN A 20 4.63 13.98 -6.84
C GLN A 20 3.98 13.48 -8.13
N GLY A 21 2.90 14.13 -8.59
CA GLY A 21 2.30 13.87 -9.89
C GLY A 21 3.02 14.62 -11.02
N PHE A 22 2.47 14.52 -12.23
CA PHE A 22 3.03 15.18 -13.41
C PHE A 22 3.10 16.70 -13.24
N PHE A 23 4.19 17.28 -13.74
CA PHE A 23 4.34 18.73 -13.79
C PHE A 23 3.51 19.29 -14.94
N ASN A 24 2.62 20.22 -14.61
CA ASN A 24 1.86 20.95 -15.61
C ASN A 24 2.67 22.17 -16.07
N GLN A 25 3.06 22.21 -17.34
CA GLN A 25 3.87 23.29 -17.91
C GLN A 25 3.13 24.63 -17.94
N ASN A 26 1.80 24.64 -18.08
CA ASN A 26 1.00 25.86 -18.18
C ASN A 26 0.80 26.52 -16.82
N THR A 27 0.52 25.74 -15.77
CA THR A 27 0.27 26.25 -14.42
C THR A 27 1.52 26.29 -13.54
N LYS A 28 2.63 25.70 -13.99
CA LYS A 28 3.88 25.50 -13.24
C LYS A 28 3.68 24.74 -11.91
N ILE A 29 2.61 23.97 -11.79
CA ILE A 29 2.25 23.22 -10.58
C ILE A 29 2.44 21.71 -10.84
N ARG A 30 2.90 20.99 -9.82
CA ARG A 30 2.92 19.53 -9.82
C ARG A 30 1.58 18.96 -9.36
N GLY A 31 1.11 17.94 -10.06
CA GLY A 31 -0.03 17.14 -9.63
C GLY A 31 0.27 16.33 -8.37
N ASN A 32 -0.72 15.55 -7.95
CA ASN A 32 -0.56 14.58 -6.86
C ASN A 32 -0.38 13.18 -7.45
N TYR A 33 0.33 12.33 -6.71
CA TYR A 33 0.45 10.92 -7.02
C TYR A 33 -0.49 10.12 -6.13
N TYR A 34 -1.24 9.19 -6.71
CA TYR A 34 -2.22 8.37 -6.00
C TYR A 34 -1.79 6.91 -6.10
N LEU A 35 -1.54 6.30 -4.95
CA LEU A 35 -1.22 4.89 -4.84
C LEU A 35 -2.46 4.13 -4.40
N LYS A 36 -2.82 3.07 -5.12
CA LYS A 36 -3.83 2.11 -4.68
C LYS A 36 -3.13 0.89 -4.11
N ILE A 37 -3.42 0.58 -2.85
CA ILE A 37 -2.85 -0.59 -2.19
C ILE A 37 -3.61 -1.84 -2.60
N ILE A 38 -2.90 -2.82 -3.15
CA ILE A 38 -3.45 -4.13 -3.53
C ILE A 38 -2.74 -5.17 -2.66
N VAL A 39 -3.53 -5.93 -1.90
CA VAL A 39 -3.01 -7.01 -1.04
C VAL A 39 -3.29 -8.33 -1.73
N GLU A 40 -2.24 -9.03 -2.13
CA GLU A 40 -2.32 -10.36 -2.70
C GLU A 40 -2.12 -11.41 -1.60
N LEU A 41 -3.10 -12.31 -1.46
CA LEU A 41 -3.02 -13.39 -0.49
C LEU A 41 -2.25 -14.58 -1.08
N PRO A 42 -1.34 -15.21 -0.31
CA PRO A 42 -0.59 -16.36 -0.78
C PRO A 42 -1.52 -17.56 -1.03
N ARG A 43 -1.31 -18.27 -2.14
CA ARG A 43 -2.12 -19.45 -2.50
C ARG A 43 -1.70 -20.72 -1.79
N LYS A 44 -0.42 -20.82 -1.41
CA LYS A 44 0.16 -21.98 -0.71
C LYS A 44 0.70 -21.50 0.63
N VAL A 45 0.33 -22.19 1.69
CA VAL A 45 0.77 -21.89 3.06
C VAL A 45 1.42 -23.13 3.68
N SER A 46 2.57 -22.93 4.32
CA SER A 46 3.29 -23.97 5.05
C SER A 46 2.66 -24.24 6.42
N GLN A 47 2.95 -25.41 7.00
CA GLN A 47 2.45 -25.78 8.32
C GLN A 47 2.84 -24.76 9.41
N LYS A 48 4.05 -24.21 9.33
CA LYS A 48 4.54 -23.16 10.24
C LYS A 48 3.76 -21.84 10.11
N GLN A 49 3.35 -21.45 8.91
CA GLN A 49 2.53 -20.25 8.72
C GLN A 49 1.13 -20.43 9.31
N ILE A 50 0.53 -21.61 9.11
CA ILE A 50 -0.77 -21.96 9.69
C ILE A 50 -0.71 -21.95 11.21
N SER A 51 0.33 -22.51 11.82
CA SER A 51 0.46 -22.51 13.28
C SER A 51 0.57 -21.10 13.86
N LEU A 52 1.31 -20.20 13.19
CA LEU A 52 1.42 -18.80 13.60
C LEU A 52 0.08 -18.05 13.47
N LEU A 53 -0.66 -18.28 12.39
CA LEU A 53 -2.00 -17.70 12.22
C LEU A 53 -2.95 -18.20 13.32
N ASN A 54 -2.94 -19.49 13.63
CA ASN A 54 -3.78 -20.05 14.69
C ASN A 54 -3.44 -19.51 16.08
N GLN A 55 -2.17 -19.18 16.35
CA GLN A 55 -1.76 -18.50 17.59
C GLN A 55 -2.24 -17.06 17.64
N PHE A 56 -2.28 -16.37 16.50
CA PHE A 56 -2.76 -14.99 16.42
C PHE A 56 -4.27 -14.87 16.61
N TYR A 57 -5.06 -15.85 16.15
CA TYR A 57 -6.53 -15.87 16.28
C TYR A 57 -7.03 -16.44 17.62
N LYS A 58 -6.15 -17.02 18.44
CA LYS A 58 -6.48 -17.48 19.80
C LYS A 58 -6.35 -16.33 20.78
#